data_AF-A0A7K0C0V0-F1
#
_entry.id   AF-A0A7K0C0V0-F1
#
_cell.length_a   1.000
_cell.length_b   1.000
_cell.length_c   1.000
_cell.angle_alpha   90.00
_cell.angle_beta   90.00
_cell.angle_gamma   90.00
#
_symmetry.space_group_name_H-M   'P 1'
#
loop_
_entity.id
_entity.type
_entity.pdbx_description
1 polymer ?
#
loop_
_entity_poly.entity_id
_entity_poly.type
_entity_poly.pdbx_seq_one_letter_code
_entity_poly.pdbx_strand_id
1 'polypeptide(L)'
;MSTGTKDRPASAWSAAALWPALRETLADRPDELALLEAMEAEHAAVDEVIAVIGTALADPGAPLGDLIDSLYTGLNGHLKHEEDQTLPLIGPDAPRLLPWLLDGATEEGAATMLAPLPPPARAAFTAQWQPAYAALDRWNFGT
;
A
#
# COMPACT_ATOMS: atom_id res chain seq x y z
N MET A 1 37.52 3.65 -8.60
CA MET A 1 37.52 2.43 -7.75
C MET A 1 36.47 2.67 -6.69
N SER A 2 35.37 1.94 -6.55
CA SER A 2 34.97 0.66 -7.12
C SER A 2 33.49 0.73 -7.49
N THR A 3 33.16 0.23 -8.68
CA THR A 3 31.82 -0.11 -9.12
C THR A 3 31.27 -1.20 -8.21
N GLY A 4 30.08 -1.00 -7.65
CA GLY A 4 29.47 -1.95 -6.72
C GLY A 4 27.95 -1.90 -6.82
N THR A 5 27.44 -2.33 -7.97
CA THR A 5 26.11 -2.93 -8.07
C THR A 5 25.94 -3.91 -6.91
N LYS A 6 24.96 -3.74 -6.03
CA LYS A 6 24.65 -4.74 -5.00
C LYS A 6 23.18 -5.12 -5.06
N ASP A 7 22.95 -6.09 -5.93
CA ASP A 7 21.84 -7.03 -5.92
C ASP A 7 21.46 -7.47 -4.50
N ARG A 8 20.24 -7.16 -4.08
CA ARG A 8 19.51 -7.92 -3.05
C ARG A 8 18.07 -8.11 -3.52
N PRO A 9 17.49 -9.31 -3.33
CA PRO A 9 16.30 -9.71 -4.03
C PRO A 9 15.09 -8.88 -3.62
N ALA A 10 14.22 -8.58 -4.58
CA ALA A 10 12.94 -7.88 -4.42
C ALA A 10 12.01 -8.50 -3.35
N SER A 11 12.33 -9.68 -2.83
CA SER A 11 11.57 -10.43 -1.81
C SER A 11 11.46 -9.76 -0.44
N ALA A 12 12.34 -8.80 -0.10
CA ALA A 12 12.25 -8.04 1.16
C ALA A 12 11.05 -7.08 1.23
N TRP A 13 10.32 -6.96 0.12
CA TRP A 13 9.15 -6.09 -0.06
C TRP A 13 7.90 -6.89 -0.43
N SER A 14 7.90 -8.19 -0.17
CA SER A 14 6.77 -9.04 -0.47
C SER A 14 5.70 -8.88 0.60
N ALA A 15 4.42 -8.91 0.18
CA ALA A 15 3.28 -9.03 1.08
C ALA A 15 3.51 -10.14 2.14
N ALA A 16 4.19 -11.22 1.75
CA ALA A 16 4.58 -12.34 2.62
C ALA A 16 5.46 -11.97 3.84
N ALA A 17 6.24 -10.88 3.77
CA ALA A 17 7.03 -10.40 4.91
C ALA A 17 6.29 -9.36 5.76
N LEU A 18 5.33 -8.64 5.16
CA LEU A 18 4.59 -7.55 5.79
C LEU A 18 3.54 -8.07 6.79
N TRP A 19 2.72 -9.03 6.36
CA TRP A 19 1.56 -9.47 7.15
C TRP A 19 1.89 -10.05 8.53
N PRO A 20 2.93 -10.91 8.69
CA PRO A 20 3.29 -11.42 10.01
C PRO A 20 3.71 -10.31 10.99
N ALA A 21 4.45 -9.30 10.53
CA ALA A 21 4.91 -8.19 11.37
C ALA A 21 3.75 -7.29 11.82
N LEU A 22 2.75 -7.07 10.97
CA LEU A 22 1.54 -6.35 11.33
C LEU A 22 0.73 -7.13 12.38
N ARG A 23 0.58 -8.46 12.23
CA ARG A 23 -0.10 -9.30 13.24
C ARG A 23 0.55 -9.20 14.61
N GLU A 24 1.88 -9.27 14.67
CA GLU A 24 2.62 -9.13 15.93
C GLU A 24 2.37 -7.77 16.59
N THR A 25 2.34 -6.69 15.79
CA THR A 25 2.10 -5.32 16.27
C THR A 25 0.66 -5.10 16.78
N LEU A 26 -0.30 -5.86 16.23
CA LEU A 26 -1.73 -5.77 16.56
C LEU A 26 -2.19 -6.84 17.53
N ALA A 27 -1.29 -7.65 18.11
CA ALA A 27 -1.67 -8.83 18.90
C ALA A 27 -2.62 -8.52 20.08
N ASP A 28 -2.50 -7.34 20.69
CA ASP A 28 -3.34 -6.89 21.81
C ASP A 28 -4.58 -6.07 21.38
N ARG A 29 -4.86 -6.02 20.06
CA ARG A 29 -5.92 -5.21 19.42
C ARG A 29 -6.80 -6.10 18.55
N PRO A 30 -7.79 -6.82 19.13
CA PRO A 30 -8.48 -7.91 18.45
C PRO A 30 -9.34 -7.45 17.27
N ASP A 31 -9.94 -6.26 17.34
CA ASP A 31 -10.77 -5.73 16.25
C ASP A 31 -9.88 -5.33 15.05
N GLU A 32 -8.75 -4.67 15.30
CA GLU A 32 -7.77 -4.32 14.28
C GLU A 32 -7.06 -5.55 13.70
N LEU A 33 -6.86 -6.60 14.50
CA LEU A 33 -6.31 -7.87 14.03
C LEU A 33 -7.30 -8.57 13.08
N ALA A 34 -8.60 -8.58 13.41
CA ALA A 34 -9.62 -9.13 12.54
C ALA A 34 -9.72 -8.37 11.21
N LEU A 35 -9.59 -7.03 11.24
CA LEU A 35 -9.51 -6.21 10.03
C LEU A 35 -8.26 -6.55 9.20
N LEU A 36 -7.10 -6.70 9.86
CA LEU A 36 -5.85 -7.08 9.18
C LEU A 36 -5.96 -8.43 8.47
N GLU A 37 -6.57 -9.43 9.12
CA GLU A 37 -6.78 -10.75 8.53
C GLU A 37 -7.72 -10.70 7.32
N ALA A 38 -8.77 -9.87 7.38
CA ALA A 38 -9.64 -9.64 6.23
C ALA A 38 -8.88 -8.97 5.06
N MET A 39 -8.08 -7.95 5.33
CA MET A 39 -7.25 -7.27 4.32
C MET A 39 -6.27 -8.23 3.65
N GLU A 40 -5.54 -9.04 4.42
CA GLU A 40 -4.61 -10.01 3.84
C GLU A 40 -5.31 -11.05 2.97
N ALA A 41 -6.48 -11.55 3.39
CA ALA A 41 -7.26 -12.49 2.59
C ALA A 41 -7.73 -11.88 1.26
N GLU A 42 -8.15 -10.60 1.28
CA GLU A 42 -8.54 -9.87 0.09
C GLU A 42 -7.36 -9.63 -0.85
N HIS A 43 -6.21 -9.20 -0.33
CA HIS A 43 -4.98 -9.04 -1.12
C HIS A 43 -4.56 -10.35 -1.77
N ALA A 44 -4.60 -11.47 -1.03
CA ALA A 44 -4.28 -12.78 -1.57
C ALA A 44 -5.23 -13.19 -2.71
N ALA A 45 -6.53 -12.89 -2.58
CA ALA A 45 -7.50 -13.16 -3.63
C ALA A 45 -7.26 -12.30 -4.89
N VAL A 46 -6.90 -11.02 -4.73
CA VAL A 46 -6.55 -10.14 -5.86
C VAL A 46 -5.27 -10.64 -6.55
N ASP A 47 -4.25 -11.04 -5.79
CA ASP A 47 -3.00 -11.61 -6.33
C ASP A 47 -3.26 -12.87 -7.15
N GLU A 48 -4.16 -13.74 -6.69
CA GLU A 48 -4.56 -14.94 -7.42
C GLU A 48 -5.22 -14.60 -8.76
N VAL A 49 -6.17 -13.66 -8.79
CA VAL A 49 -6.83 -13.23 -10.03
C VAL A 49 -5.81 -12.63 -11.01
N ILE A 50 -4.88 -11.80 -10.53
CA ILE A 50 -3.80 -11.22 -11.36
C ILE A 50 -2.90 -12.33 -11.94
N ALA A 51 -2.54 -13.33 -11.14
CA ALA A 51 -1.71 -14.44 -11.60
C ALA A 51 -2.42 -15.28 -12.68
N VAL A 52 -3.73 -15.51 -12.52
CA VAL A 52 -4.56 -16.21 -13.51
C VAL A 52 -4.67 -15.40 -14.80
N ILE A 53 -4.90 -14.09 -14.72
CA ILE A 53 -4.87 -13.19 -15.88
C ILE A 53 -3.51 -13.25 -16.58
N GLY A 54 -2.41 -13.20 -15.84
CA GLY A 54 -1.06 -13.30 -16.39
C GLY A 54 -0.83 -14.58 -17.19
N THR A 55 -1.40 -15.70 -16.72
CA THR A 55 -1.37 -16.98 -17.44
C THR A 55 -2.27 -16.96 -18.68
N ALA A 56 -3.49 -16.43 -18.55
CA ALA A 56 -4.46 -16.33 -19.65
C ALA A 56 -3.96 -15.46 -20.81
N LEU A 57 -3.22 -14.39 -20.52
CA LEU A 57 -2.64 -13.51 -21.54
C LEU A 57 -1.63 -14.22 -22.46
N ALA A 58 -1.10 -15.38 -22.07
CA ALA A 58 -0.22 -16.19 -22.92
C ALA A 58 -1.01 -17.06 -23.94
N ASP A 59 -2.33 -17.18 -23.80
CA ASP A 59 -3.20 -17.94 -24.70
C ASP A 59 -4.22 -17.02 -25.42
N PRO A 60 -4.10 -16.84 -26.74
CA PRO A 60 -5.04 -16.03 -27.54
C PRO A 60 -6.52 -16.46 -27.48
N GLY A 61 -6.82 -17.67 -27.03
CA GLY A 61 -8.18 -18.20 -26.90
C GLY A 61 -8.77 -18.13 -25.50
N ALA A 62 -8.03 -17.63 -24.51
CA ALA A 62 -8.48 -17.63 -23.12
C ALA A 62 -9.70 -16.70 -22.90
N PRO A 63 -10.67 -17.09 -22.06
CA PRO A 63 -11.86 -16.29 -21.75
C PRO A 63 -11.51 -15.15 -20.76
N LEU A 64 -10.81 -14.13 -21.25
CA LEU A 64 -10.29 -13.03 -20.41
C LEU A 64 -11.39 -12.16 -19.78
N GLY A 65 -12.60 -12.14 -20.37
CA GLY A 65 -13.72 -11.32 -19.89
C GLY A 65 -14.10 -11.62 -18.44
N ASP A 66 -14.36 -12.89 -18.12
CA ASP A 66 -14.77 -13.31 -16.77
C ASP A 66 -13.69 -13.00 -15.71
N LEU A 67 -12.41 -13.08 -16.11
CA LEU A 67 -11.27 -12.76 -15.23
C LEU A 67 -11.16 -11.25 -14.97
N ILE A 68 -11.39 -10.43 -16.00
CA ILE A 68 -11.42 -8.98 -15.85
C ILE A 68 -12.59 -8.55 -14.97
N ASP A 69 -13.77 -9.14 -15.13
CA ASP A 69 -14.94 -8.85 -14.29
C ASP A 69 -14.70 -9.25 -12.83
N SER A 70 -14.01 -10.38 -12.61
CA SER A 70 -13.59 -10.82 -11.29
C SER A 70 -12.60 -9.85 -10.65
N LEU A 71 -11.61 -9.37 -11.41
CA LEU A 71 -10.65 -8.37 -10.94
C LEU A 71 -11.34 -7.04 -10.62
N TYR A 72 -12.23 -6.57 -11.49
CA TYR A 72 -12.98 -5.34 -11.29
C TYR A 72 -13.83 -5.41 -10.01
N THR A 73 -14.58 -6.50 -9.84
CA THR A 73 -15.43 -6.71 -8.67
C THR A 73 -14.60 -6.81 -7.39
N GLY A 74 -13.53 -7.61 -7.41
CA GLY A 74 -12.64 -7.82 -6.27
C GLY A 74 -11.94 -6.53 -5.85
N LEU A 75 -11.34 -5.81 -6.80
CA LEU A 75 -10.63 -4.57 -6.51
C LEU A 75 -11.57 -3.47 -6.02
N ASN A 76 -12.76 -3.32 -6.61
CA ASN A 76 -13.73 -2.34 -6.14
C ASN A 76 -14.26 -2.65 -4.73
N GLY A 77 -14.46 -3.93 -4.40
CA GLY A 77 -14.81 -4.36 -3.05
C GLY A 77 -13.69 -4.09 -2.04
N HIS A 78 -12.46 -4.48 -2.39
CA HIS A 78 -11.27 -4.30 -1.57
C HIS A 78 -10.98 -2.83 -1.27
N LEU A 79 -10.92 -1.97 -2.30
CA LEU A 79 -10.66 -0.54 -2.13
C LEU A 79 -11.74 0.13 -1.27
N LYS A 80 -13.01 -0.26 -1.44
CA LYS A 80 -14.09 0.26 -0.60
C LYS A 80 -13.91 -0.14 0.87
N HIS A 81 -13.51 -1.37 1.15
CA HIS A 81 -13.26 -1.84 2.51
C HIS A 81 -12.06 -1.10 3.12
N GLU A 82 -11.00 -0.88 2.33
CA GLU A 82 -9.84 -0.08 2.72
C GLU A 82 -10.24 1.37 3.07
N GLU A 83 -11.02 2.03 2.21
CA GLU A 83 -11.50 3.40 2.42
C GLU A 83 -12.40 3.53 3.66
N ASP A 84 -13.33 2.58 3.85
CA ASP A 84 -14.33 2.66 4.91
C ASP A 84 -13.75 2.32 6.30
N GLN A 85 -12.77 1.41 6.38
CA GLN A 85 -12.36 0.81 7.65
C GLN A 85 -10.86 0.90 7.95
N THR A 86 -10.01 0.82 6.93
CA THR A 86 -8.55 0.78 7.13
C THR A 86 -7.94 2.18 7.14
N LEU A 87 -8.32 3.04 6.19
CA LEU A 87 -7.82 4.42 6.12
C LEU A 87 -8.19 5.28 7.35
N PRO A 88 -9.38 5.16 7.98
CA PRO A 88 -9.69 5.91 9.20
C PRO A 88 -8.80 5.56 10.39
N LEU A 89 -8.30 4.32 10.49
CA LEU A 89 -7.37 3.89 11.54
C LEU A 89 -5.98 4.54 11.39
N ILE A 90 -5.63 4.99 10.19
CA ILE A 90 -4.39 5.72 9.90
C ILE A 90 -4.46 7.17 10.40
N GLY A 91 -5.64 7.69 10.79
CA GLY A 91 -5.82 9.10 11.21
C GLY A 91 -4.77 9.64 12.21
N PRO A 92 -4.42 8.91 13.28
CA PRO A 92 -3.36 9.31 14.22
C PRO A 92 -1.93 9.24 13.63
N ASP A 93 -1.69 8.34 12.67
CA ASP A 93 -0.39 8.08 12.03
C ASP A 93 -0.25 8.74 10.64
N ALA A 94 -1.25 9.51 10.21
CA ALA A 94 -1.24 10.26 8.97
C ALA A 94 0.07 11.08 8.77
N PRO A 95 0.67 11.73 9.79
CA PRO A 95 1.95 12.42 9.63
C PRO A 95 3.11 11.54 9.13
N ARG A 96 3.04 10.23 9.36
CA ARG A 96 4.07 9.26 8.94
C ARG A 96 3.74 8.60 7.61
N LEU A 97 2.45 8.33 7.36
CA LEU A 97 2.00 7.50 6.24
C LEU A 97 1.59 8.31 5.01
N LEU A 98 1.02 9.51 5.17
CA LEU A 98 0.55 10.32 4.04
C LEU A 98 1.66 10.70 3.04
N PRO A 99 2.88 11.07 3.46
CA PRO A 99 3.96 11.34 2.53
C PRO A 99 4.39 10.13 1.68
N TRP A 100 4.28 8.91 2.24
CA TRP A 100 4.51 7.67 1.49
C TRP A 100 3.37 7.39 0.51
N LEU A 101 2.12 7.55 0.97
CA LEU A 101 0.93 7.33 0.15
C LEU A 101 0.90 8.23 -1.09
N LEU A 102 1.45 9.44 -0.99
CA LEU A 102 1.53 10.41 -2.08
C LEU A 102 2.86 10.35 -2.84
N ASP A 103 3.77 9.43 -2.50
CA ASP A 103 5.05 9.26 -3.20
C ASP A 103 4.80 8.74 -4.63
N GLY A 104 5.20 9.52 -5.63
CA GLY A 104 4.92 9.23 -7.04
C GLY A 104 3.56 9.74 -7.56
N ALA A 105 2.72 10.36 -6.72
CA ALA A 105 1.53 11.06 -7.18
C ALA A 105 1.90 12.31 -7.99
N THR A 106 1.05 12.69 -8.95
CA THR A 106 1.18 14.00 -9.62
C THR A 106 0.86 15.12 -8.64
N GLU A 107 1.34 16.34 -8.90
CA GLU A 107 1.02 17.51 -8.06
C GLU A 107 -0.49 17.73 -7.93
N GLU A 108 -1.24 17.51 -9.02
CA GLU A 108 -2.69 17.60 -9.05
C GLU A 108 -3.37 16.48 -8.23
N GLY A 109 -2.86 15.24 -8.34
CA GLY A 109 -3.34 14.10 -7.57
C GLY A 109 -3.10 14.30 -6.07
N ALA A 110 -1.90 14.75 -5.69
CA ALA A 110 -1.58 15.09 -4.30
C ALA A 110 -2.45 16.22 -3.77
N ALA A 111 -2.68 17.28 -4.56
CA ALA A 111 -3.56 18.38 -4.17
C ALA A 111 -5.00 17.91 -3.92
N THR A 112 -5.51 17.01 -4.76
CA THR A 112 -6.84 16.41 -4.62
C THR A 112 -6.96 15.61 -3.32
N MET A 113 -5.98 14.76 -3.03
CA MET A 113 -5.95 13.93 -1.82
C MET A 113 -5.78 14.75 -0.53
N LEU A 114 -5.06 15.88 -0.59
CA LEU A 114 -4.84 16.74 0.57
C LEU A 114 -5.98 17.73 0.82
N ALA A 115 -6.85 18.00 -0.15
CA ALA A 115 -7.93 18.98 -0.04
C ALA A 115 -8.87 18.78 1.16
N PRO A 116 -9.26 17.54 1.55
CA PRO A 116 -10.12 17.29 2.72
C PRO A 116 -9.47 17.63 4.07
N LEU A 117 -8.13 17.67 4.15
CA LEU A 117 -7.44 17.94 5.40
C LEU A 117 -7.62 19.39 5.86
N PRO A 118 -7.71 19.68 7.19
CA PRO A 118 -7.74 21.04 7.70
C PRO A 118 -6.51 21.87 7.25
N PRO A 119 -6.63 23.20 7.08
CA PRO A 119 -5.51 24.05 6.66
C PRO A 119 -4.21 23.88 7.47
N PRO A 120 -4.25 23.73 8.81
CA PRO A 120 -3.04 23.46 9.60
C PRO A 120 -2.37 22.13 9.26
N ALA A 121 -3.15 21.09 8.94
CA ALA A 121 -2.62 19.77 8.58
C ALA A 121 -1.98 19.79 7.19
N ARG A 122 -2.55 20.50 6.21
CA ARG A 122 -1.91 20.72 4.90
C ARG A 122 -0.60 21.49 5.04
N ALA A 123 -0.57 22.52 5.87
CA ALA A 123 0.66 23.26 6.17
C ALA A 123 1.72 22.37 6.84
N ALA A 124 1.32 21.51 7.78
CA ALA A 124 2.21 20.55 8.42
C ALA A 124 2.72 19.48 7.43
N PHE A 125 1.87 19.01 6.50
CA PHE A 125 2.28 18.08 5.44
C PHE A 125 3.45 18.65 4.63
N THR A 126 3.31 19.88 4.10
CA THR A 126 4.35 20.52 3.28
C THR A 126 5.58 20.91 4.10
N ALA A 127 5.40 21.50 5.28
CA ALA A 127 6.50 22.09 6.03
C ALA A 127 7.27 21.09 6.91
N GLN A 128 6.65 19.96 7.27
CA GLN A 128 7.20 19.05 8.29
C GLN A 128 7.15 17.60 7.83
N TRP A 129 6.00 17.08 7.41
CA TRP A 129 5.84 15.64 7.19
C TRP A 129 6.54 15.16 5.91
N GLN A 130 6.38 15.88 4.79
CA GLN A 130 7.05 15.57 3.54
C GLN A 130 8.58 15.73 3.65
N PRO A 131 9.13 16.82 4.24
CA PRO A 131 10.56 16.90 4.50
C PRO A 131 11.07 15.81 5.44
N ALA A 132 10.34 15.49 6.52
CA ALA A 132 10.73 14.43 7.44
C ALA A 132 10.73 13.06 6.76
N TYR A 133 9.72 12.76 5.93
CA TYR A 133 9.66 11.56 5.11
C TYR A 133 10.80 11.49 4.09
N ALA A 134 11.11 12.59 3.39
CA ALA A 134 12.20 12.67 2.43
C ALA A 134 13.59 12.54 3.10
N ALA A 135 13.71 12.98 4.35
CA ALA A 135 14.91 12.87 5.18
C ALA A 135 15.06 11.50 5.86
N LEU A 136 14.03 10.65 5.82
CA LEU A 136 14.22 9.25 6.22
C LEU A 136 15.31 8.69 5.31
N ASP A 137 16.39 8.22 5.92
CA ASP A 137 17.46 7.56 5.19
C ASP A 137 17.01 6.12 4.94
N ARG A 138 16.05 6.01 4.01
CA ARG A 138 15.10 4.90 3.88
C ARG A 138 15.78 3.53 3.76
N TRP A 139 17.08 3.53 3.42
CA TRP A 139 17.92 2.34 3.22
C TRP A 139 19.32 2.42 3.85
N ASN A 140 19.56 3.34 4.79
CA ASN A 140 20.84 3.47 5.47
C ASN A 140 20.65 3.08 6.94
N PHE A 141 20.85 1.80 7.21
CA PHE A 141 21.15 1.38 8.57
C PHE A 141 22.63 1.72 8.79
N GLY A 142 22.87 2.66 9.70
CA GLY A 142 24.21 3.10 10.07
C GLY A 142 25.16 1.93 10.34
N THR A 143 26.42 2.18 10.03
CA THR A 143 27.60 1.34 10.26
C THR A 143 27.65 0.69 11.64
#